data_AF-A0A1V8TG91-F1
#
_entry.id   AF-A0A1V8TG91-F1
#
_cell.length_a   1.000
_cell.length_b   1.000
_cell.length_c   1.000
_cell.angle_alpha   90.00
_cell.angle_beta   90.00
_cell.angle_gamma   90.00
#
_symmetry.space_group_name_H-M   'P 1'
#
loop_
_entity.id
_entity.type
_entity.pdbx_description
1 polymer ?
#
loop_
_entity_poly.entity_id
_entity_poly.type
_entity_poly.pdbx_seq_one_letter_code
_entity_poly.pdbx_strand_id
1 'polypeptide(L)'
;MLARLFHRPQLRLPILRRSSPIHRLRRHASTWRTRFIPSIKILRIPTLRAIHIPSIRDLRMPTPKAIQATAYWIARVSNYVILFFIGYHIFITHFFVYGPVYGISMLPTFNNSGDWVLTSSHYRRGRDLQVGDLITFTHPIKADTQSLKRVLGMPGDFVLRDTPGTSGVMQQVPEGHCWVAGDNQEWSRDSRMFGPLPLGLVKGKVVARKAAGEWLLRGLGEPWAEPEVD
;
A
#
# COMPACT_ATOMS: atom_id res chain seq x y z
N MET A 1 -13.85 -5.18 -49.92
CA MET A 1 -14.57 -6.28 -50.60
C MET A 1 -14.81 -7.39 -49.58
N LEU A 2 -16.07 -7.52 -49.12
CA LEU A 2 -16.72 -8.73 -48.56
C LEU A 2 -16.02 -9.43 -47.36
N ALA A 3 -16.48 -9.26 -46.11
CA ALA A 3 -17.66 -9.87 -45.49
C ALA A 3 -17.66 -11.41 -45.52
N ARG A 4 -18.05 -12.02 -44.38
CA ARG A 4 -18.49 -13.42 -44.14
C ARG A 4 -17.42 -14.32 -43.48
N LEU A 5 -17.73 -15.24 -42.56
CA LEU A 5 -19.02 -15.75 -42.08
C LEU A 5 -18.80 -16.50 -40.75
N PHE A 6 -19.71 -16.25 -39.82
CA PHE A 6 -20.10 -17.17 -38.76
C PHE A 6 -20.42 -18.56 -39.31
N HIS A 7 -19.94 -19.62 -38.64
CA HIS A 7 -20.40 -20.98 -38.86
C HIS A 7 -21.21 -21.43 -37.64
N ARG A 8 -22.53 -21.55 -37.83
CA ARG A 8 -23.40 -22.44 -37.03
C ARG A 8 -23.81 -23.61 -37.93
N PRO A 9 -23.69 -24.87 -37.49
CA PRO A 9 -24.39 -25.96 -38.14
C PRO A 9 -25.83 -26.05 -37.62
N GLN A 10 -26.76 -26.13 -38.56
CA GLN A 10 -28.17 -26.46 -38.36
C GLN A 10 -28.34 -27.98 -38.25
N LEU A 11 -29.38 -28.42 -37.53
CA LEU A 11 -30.08 -29.65 -37.87
C LEU A 11 -31.59 -29.38 -37.84
N ARG A 12 -32.15 -29.42 -39.05
CA ARG A 12 -33.58 -29.47 -39.36
C ARG A 12 -34.03 -30.95 -39.39
N LEU A 13 -35.26 -31.31 -39.05
CA LEU A 13 -36.45 -31.53 -39.92
C LEU A 13 -37.36 -32.57 -39.19
N PRO A 14 -38.56 -32.98 -39.67
CA PRO A 14 -39.70 -32.26 -40.26
C PRO A 14 -41.10 -32.70 -39.72
N ILE A 15 -42.09 -31.80 -39.85
CA ILE A 15 -43.52 -31.93 -40.26
C ILE A 15 -44.35 -33.19 -39.88
N LEU A 16 -45.50 -32.97 -39.21
CA LEU A 16 -46.89 -33.47 -39.48
C LEU A 16 -47.77 -33.02 -38.28
N ARG A 17 -49.09 -32.75 -38.30
CA ARG A 17 -50.18 -32.71 -39.28
C ARG A 17 -51.34 -31.96 -38.58
N ARG A 18 -52.13 -31.25 -39.37
CA ARG A 18 -53.35 -30.51 -39.04
C ARG A 18 -54.48 -31.44 -38.54
N SER A 19 -55.22 -31.07 -37.47
CA SER A 19 -56.70 -31.00 -37.42
C SER A 19 -57.26 -30.90 -35.98
N SER A 20 -58.05 -29.84 -35.74
CA SER A 20 -59.08 -29.61 -34.70
C SER A 20 -60.06 -30.81 -34.54
N PRO A 21 -60.85 -31.00 -33.45
CA PRO A 21 -61.71 -29.96 -32.89
C PRO A 21 -62.02 -29.97 -31.37
N ILE A 22 -62.55 -28.81 -30.96
CA ILE A 22 -63.25 -28.52 -29.72
C ILE A 22 -64.37 -29.55 -29.50
N HIS A 23 -64.29 -30.32 -28.42
CA HIS A 23 -65.46 -30.67 -27.62
C HIS A 23 -65.07 -31.17 -26.22
N ARG A 24 -65.60 -30.45 -25.22
CA ARG A 24 -66.33 -31.04 -24.09
C ARG A 24 -65.51 -31.98 -23.18
N LEU A 25 -65.03 -31.45 -22.05
CA LEU A 25 -65.14 -32.13 -20.76
C LEU A 25 -64.95 -31.15 -19.58
N ARG A 26 -66.10 -30.61 -19.17
CA ARG A 26 -66.39 -30.15 -17.82
C ARG A 26 -66.14 -31.31 -16.84
N ARG A 27 -65.25 -31.13 -15.87
CA ARG A 27 -65.35 -31.53 -14.44
C ARG A 27 -63.97 -31.55 -13.77
N HIS A 28 -63.99 -31.26 -12.46
CA HIS A 28 -62.92 -31.42 -11.46
C HIS A 28 -61.92 -30.27 -11.30
N ALA A 29 -62.46 -29.11 -10.91
CA ALA A 29 -61.78 -28.23 -9.98
C ALA A 29 -61.91 -28.82 -8.56
N SER A 30 -60.97 -29.65 -8.14
CA SER A 30 -60.71 -29.90 -6.73
C SER A 30 -59.42 -30.69 -6.58
N THR A 31 -58.59 -30.24 -5.66
CA THR A 31 -57.35 -30.86 -5.17
C THR A 31 -56.16 -30.74 -6.12
N TRP A 32 -55.29 -29.75 -5.86
CA TRP A 32 -53.86 -29.94 -5.55
C TRP A 32 -53.30 -28.65 -4.93
N ARG A 33 -53.35 -28.64 -3.59
CA ARG A 33 -52.31 -28.17 -2.66
C ARG A 33 -51.49 -26.95 -3.10
N THR A 34 -51.95 -25.77 -2.70
CA THR A 34 -51.07 -24.64 -2.32
C THR A 34 -50.32 -25.02 -1.05
N ARG A 35 -49.13 -25.64 -1.20
CA ARG A 35 -48.17 -25.79 -0.10
C ARG A 35 -47.16 -24.65 -0.19
N PHE A 36 -47.11 -23.87 0.89
CA PHE A 36 -46.04 -22.94 1.28
C PHE A 36 -45.81 -21.70 0.42
N ILE A 37 -46.64 -20.69 0.68
CA ILE A 37 -46.17 -19.30 0.74
C ILE A 37 -46.19 -18.94 2.22
N PRO A 38 -45.05 -18.72 2.90
CA PRO A 38 -45.09 -18.28 4.29
C PRO A 38 -45.81 -16.93 4.37
N SER A 39 -46.64 -16.76 5.39
CA SER A 39 -47.28 -15.49 5.68
C SER A 39 -46.23 -14.40 5.79
N ILE A 40 -46.29 -13.42 4.89
CA ILE A 40 -45.53 -12.18 5.02
C ILE A 40 -45.98 -11.57 6.35
N LYS A 41 -45.20 -11.79 7.41
CA LYS A 41 -45.33 -11.00 8.63
C LYS A 41 -45.02 -9.58 8.22
N ILE A 42 -46.07 -8.78 8.11
CA ILE A 42 -45.98 -7.32 7.98
C ILE A 42 -45.08 -6.88 9.14
N LEU A 43 -43.84 -6.52 8.83
CA LEU A 43 -42.96 -5.88 9.80
C LEU A 43 -43.64 -4.56 10.17
N ARG A 44 -44.27 -4.51 11.35
CA ARG A 44 -44.72 -3.26 11.95
C ARG A 44 -43.48 -2.42 12.20
N ILE A 45 -43.20 -1.50 11.30
CA ILE A 45 -42.23 -0.43 11.51
C ILE A 45 -42.74 0.32 12.76
N PRO A 46 -41.99 0.35 13.87
CA PRO A 46 -42.39 1.12 15.03
C PRO A 46 -42.54 2.57 14.56
N THR A 47 -43.71 3.13 14.87
CA THR A 47 -44.18 4.46 14.47
C THR A 47 -43.02 5.42 14.21
N LEU A 48 -42.84 5.80 12.95
CA LEU A 48 -42.00 6.93 12.59
C LEU A 48 -42.53 8.12 13.42
N ARG A 49 -41.85 8.48 14.51
CA ARG A 49 -42.10 9.75 15.19
C ARG A 49 -41.95 10.80 14.10
N ALA A 50 -43.05 11.51 13.81
CA ALA A 50 -43.03 12.58 12.84
C ALA A 50 -41.84 13.49 13.16
N ILE A 51 -40.88 13.57 12.25
CA ILE A 51 -39.77 14.50 12.38
C ILE A 51 -40.43 15.87 12.32
N HIS A 52 -40.56 16.53 13.48
CA HIS A 52 -41.12 17.86 13.55
C HIS A 52 -40.12 18.79 12.88
N ILE A 53 -40.42 19.16 11.64
CA ILE A 53 -39.69 20.19 10.93
C ILE A 53 -40.15 21.52 11.55
N PRO A 54 -39.27 22.29 12.21
CA PRO A 54 -39.66 23.58 12.79
C PRO A 54 -40.11 24.54 11.68
N SER A 55 -41.18 25.31 11.94
CA SER A 55 -41.69 26.30 11.00
C SER A 55 -40.71 27.47 10.88
N ILE A 56 -40.68 28.18 9.75
CA ILE A 56 -39.79 29.34 9.54
C ILE A 56 -40.01 30.42 10.62
N ARG A 57 -41.19 30.46 11.25
CA ARG A 57 -41.55 31.38 12.33
C ARG A 57 -40.92 31.02 13.69
N ASP A 58 -40.43 29.79 13.85
CA ASP A 58 -39.77 29.30 15.07
C ASP A 58 -38.25 29.51 15.05
N LEU A 59 -37.70 30.00 13.92
CA LEU A 59 -36.29 30.37 13.78
C LEU A 59 -36.00 31.65 14.56
N ARG A 60 -35.68 31.49 15.85
CA ARG A 60 -35.16 32.58 16.69
C ARG A 60 -33.71 32.83 16.29
N MET A 61 -33.40 34.05 15.82
CA MET A 61 -32.02 34.42 15.51
C MET A 61 -31.14 34.28 16.77
N PRO A 62 -29.96 33.66 16.65
CA PRO A 62 -29.04 33.56 17.77
C PRO A 62 -28.67 34.97 18.27
N THR A 63 -28.58 35.13 19.59
CA THR A 63 -28.21 36.42 20.18
C THR A 63 -26.79 36.81 19.73
N PRO A 64 -26.45 38.10 19.64
CA PRO A 64 -25.11 38.54 19.19
C PRO A 64 -23.99 37.95 20.07
N LYS A 65 -24.25 37.74 21.36
CA LYS A 65 -23.33 37.03 22.28
C LYS A 65 -23.15 35.56 21.90
N ALA A 66 -24.22 34.87 21.48
CA ALA A 66 -24.14 33.49 21.00
C ALA A 66 -23.35 33.41 19.68
N ILE A 67 -23.53 34.36 18.76
CA ILE A 67 -22.77 34.44 17.50
C ILE A 67 -21.28 34.69 17.76
N GLN A 68 -20.94 35.58 18.69
CA GLN A 68 -19.55 35.84 19.07
C GLN A 68 -18.92 34.61 19.74
N ALA A 69 -19.64 33.92 20.61
CA ALA A 69 -19.16 32.70 21.25
C ALA A 69 -18.94 31.57 20.22
N THR A 70 -19.86 31.35 19.28
CA THR A 70 -19.69 30.35 18.23
C THR A 70 -18.52 30.72 17.31
N ALA A 71 -18.39 31.98 16.90
CA ALA A 71 -17.27 32.45 16.09
C ALA A 71 -15.92 32.25 16.80
N TYR A 72 -15.84 32.54 18.11
CA TYR A 72 -14.65 32.31 18.92
C TYR A 72 -14.27 30.83 18.98
N TRP A 73 -15.23 29.94 19.25
CA TRP A 73 -14.98 28.50 19.28
C TRP A 73 -14.59 27.94 17.92
N ILE A 74 -15.23 28.39 16.84
CA ILE A 74 -14.88 28.01 15.47
C ILE A 74 -13.44 28.43 15.17
N ALA A 75 -13.06 29.67 15.44
CA ALA A 75 -11.69 30.16 15.22
C ALA A 75 -10.65 29.40 16.04
N ARG A 76 -10.98 29.05 17.30
CA ARG A 76 -10.10 28.30 18.18
C ARG A 76 -9.92 26.86 17.73
N VAL A 77 -11.00 26.18 17.35
CA VAL A 77 -10.96 24.82 16.80
C VAL A 77 -10.22 24.82 15.46
N SER A 78 -10.49 25.77 14.55
CA SER A 78 -9.80 25.84 13.27
C SER A 78 -8.30 26.02 13.44
N ASN A 79 -7.86 26.82 14.43
CA ASN A 79 -6.44 26.97 14.73
C ASN A 79 -5.78 25.65 15.14
N TYR A 80 -6.40 24.88 16.06
CA TYR A 80 -5.86 23.58 16.45
C TYR A 80 -5.84 22.58 15.30
N VAL A 81 -6.86 22.60 14.43
CA VAL A 81 -6.90 21.74 13.25
C VAL A 81 -5.76 22.09 12.29
N ILE A 82 -5.54 23.38 12.00
CA ILE A 82 -4.44 23.83 11.15
C ILE A 82 -3.09 23.41 11.73
N LEU A 83 -2.86 23.66 13.03
CA LEU A 83 -1.62 23.26 13.71
C LEU A 83 -1.42 21.74 13.69
N PHE A 84 -2.49 20.96 13.85
CA PHE A 84 -2.44 19.51 13.74
C PHE A 84 -2.00 19.07 12.34
N PHE A 85 -2.59 19.61 11.26
CA PHE A 85 -2.21 19.24 9.90
C PHE A 85 -0.77 19.66 9.56
N ILE A 86 -0.34 20.85 9.99
CA ILE A 86 1.05 21.29 9.82
C ILE A 86 2.00 20.38 10.60
N GLY A 87 1.71 20.10 11.87
CA GLY A 87 2.50 19.22 12.72
C GLY A 87 2.58 17.81 12.14
N TYR A 88 1.45 17.26 11.69
CA TYR A 88 1.38 15.96 11.03
C TYR A 88 2.17 15.92 9.73
N HIS A 89 2.05 16.97 8.89
CA HIS A 89 2.82 17.07 7.65
C HIS A 89 4.32 17.09 7.93
N ILE A 90 4.79 17.92 8.87
CA ILE A 90 6.20 17.97 9.28
C ILE A 90 6.64 16.61 9.83
N PHE A 91 5.82 15.99 10.67
CA PHE A 91 6.11 14.69 11.27
C PHE A 91 6.31 13.60 10.21
N ILE A 92 5.35 13.44 9.28
CA ILE A 92 5.47 12.43 8.24
C ILE A 92 6.61 12.76 7.27
N THR A 93 6.76 14.02 6.85
CA THR A 93 7.80 14.38 5.86
C THR A 93 9.22 14.29 6.40
N HIS A 94 9.44 14.48 7.71
CA HIS A 94 10.79 14.59 8.28
C HIS A 94 11.22 13.39 9.12
N PHE A 95 10.30 12.57 9.62
CA PHE A 95 10.66 11.45 10.50
C PHE A 95 10.64 10.11 9.77
N PHE A 96 9.61 9.84 8.96
CA PHE A 96 9.41 8.52 8.35
C PHE A 96 9.04 8.60 6.86
N VAL A 97 9.78 7.90 6.03
CA VAL A 97 9.46 7.72 4.61
C VAL A 97 8.98 6.29 4.41
N TYR A 98 7.76 6.14 3.87
CA TYR A 98 7.19 4.86 3.51
C TYR A 98 7.18 4.73 1.99
N GLY A 99 7.78 3.67 1.45
CA GLY A 99 7.92 3.51 0.01
C GLY A 99 8.05 2.06 -0.44
N PRO A 100 7.67 1.75 -1.69
CA PRO A 100 7.84 0.43 -2.26
C PRO A 100 9.31 0.16 -2.63
N VAL A 101 9.70 -1.11 -2.59
CA VAL A 101 11.01 -1.58 -3.07
C VAL A 101 10.81 -2.35 -4.37
N TYR A 102 11.69 -2.09 -5.33
CA TYR A 102 11.71 -2.78 -6.61
C TYR A 102 13.14 -3.18 -6.98
N GLY A 103 13.28 -4.39 -7.54
CA GLY A 103 14.51 -4.88 -8.14
C GLY A 103 15.17 -6.03 -7.36
N ILE A 104 15.99 -6.80 -8.08
CA ILE A 104 16.61 -8.05 -7.62
C ILE A 104 17.87 -7.86 -6.76
N SER A 105 18.36 -6.63 -6.64
CA SER A 105 19.70 -6.36 -6.10
C SER A 105 19.86 -6.61 -4.60
N MET A 106 18.76 -6.81 -3.89
CA MET A 106 18.73 -7.05 -2.45
C MET A 106 18.11 -8.42 -2.11
N LEU A 107 17.98 -9.32 -3.10
CA LEU A 107 17.60 -10.70 -2.81
C LEU A 107 18.67 -11.38 -1.92
N PRO A 108 18.29 -12.26 -0.98
CA PRO A 108 16.92 -12.67 -0.64
C PRO A 108 16.21 -11.72 0.36
N THR A 109 16.89 -10.69 0.86
CA THR A 109 16.36 -9.79 1.88
C THR A 109 15.16 -8.95 1.42
N PHE A 110 15.09 -8.60 0.13
CA PHE A 110 13.89 -8.01 -0.46
C PHE A 110 13.51 -8.75 -1.74
N ASN A 111 12.21 -8.97 -1.90
CA ASN A 111 11.63 -9.51 -3.12
C ASN A 111 11.79 -8.52 -4.28
N ASN A 112 11.76 -9.03 -5.51
CA ASN A 112 11.84 -8.20 -6.72
C ASN A 112 10.73 -7.13 -6.80
N SER A 113 9.57 -7.40 -6.21
CA SER A 113 8.44 -6.48 -6.16
C SER A 113 7.48 -6.83 -5.02
N GLY A 114 6.73 -5.85 -4.54
CA GLY A 114 5.66 -6.05 -3.56
C GLY A 114 6.07 -5.79 -2.10
N ASP A 115 7.37 -5.66 -1.84
CA ASP A 115 7.87 -5.27 -0.53
C ASP A 115 7.77 -3.77 -0.34
N TRP A 116 7.42 -3.36 0.88
CA TRP A 116 7.41 -1.96 1.29
C TRP A 116 8.35 -1.76 2.47
N VAL A 117 8.98 -0.60 2.52
CA VAL A 117 9.92 -0.25 3.57
C VAL A 117 9.51 1.02 4.28
N LEU A 118 9.71 1.01 5.59
CA LEU A 118 9.66 2.20 6.43
C LEU A 118 11.10 2.63 6.71
N THR A 119 11.45 3.82 6.25
CA THR A 119 12.76 4.44 6.45
C THR A 119 12.65 5.54 7.49
N SER A 120 13.47 5.48 8.54
CA SER A 120 13.63 6.56 9.50
C SER A 120 14.63 7.60 8.97
N SER A 121 14.14 8.83 8.79
CA SER A 121 14.91 10.01 8.39
C SER A 121 15.76 10.58 9.54
N HIS A 122 15.63 10.05 10.77
CA HIS A 122 16.51 10.41 11.88
C HIS A 122 18.00 10.18 11.54
N TYR A 123 18.27 9.09 10.82
CA TYR A 123 19.59 8.63 10.37
C TYR A 123 20.08 9.32 9.08
N ARG A 124 19.35 10.34 8.59
CA ARG A 124 19.70 11.08 7.38
C ARG A 124 21.08 11.73 7.52
N ARG A 125 21.84 11.75 6.43
CA ARG A 125 23.23 12.23 6.40
C ARG A 125 24.23 11.39 7.19
N GLY A 126 23.93 10.12 7.46
CA GLY A 126 24.86 9.21 8.11
C GLY A 126 24.90 9.27 9.63
N ARG A 127 23.90 9.87 10.29
CA ARG A 127 23.82 9.91 11.75
C ARG A 127 23.55 8.52 12.30
N ASP A 128 24.33 8.10 13.30
CA ASP A 128 24.19 6.83 14.01
C ASP A 128 24.03 5.60 13.09
N LEU A 129 24.62 5.66 11.90
CA LEU A 129 24.70 4.53 10.97
C LEU A 129 25.76 3.55 11.45
N GLN A 130 25.47 2.26 11.31
CA GLN A 130 26.39 1.19 11.64
C GLN A 130 26.53 0.23 10.46
N VAL A 131 27.62 -0.55 10.47
CA VAL A 131 27.81 -1.66 9.53
C VAL A 131 26.67 -2.67 9.72
N GLY A 132 26.13 -3.18 8.61
CA GLY A 132 24.98 -4.07 8.58
C GLY A 132 23.65 -3.35 8.35
N ASP A 133 23.58 -2.03 8.53
CA ASP A 133 22.35 -1.28 8.35
C ASP A 133 21.88 -1.22 6.90
N LEU A 134 20.57 -1.31 6.70
CA LEU A 134 19.94 -1.04 5.41
C LEU A 134 19.60 0.44 5.31
N ILE A 135 20.02 1.08 4.23
CA ILE A 135 19.86 2.51 4.03
C ILE A 135 19.23 2.81 2.68
N THR A 136 18.45 3.90 2.62
CA THR A 136 18.01 4.51 1.37
C THR A 136 18.84 5.75 1.10
N PHE A 137 19.26 5.94 -0.14
CA PHE A 137 20.09 7.06 -0.55
C PHE A 137 19.77 7.51 -1.98
N THR A 138 20.15 8.74 -2.30
CA THR A 138 20.13 9.24 -3.68
C THR A 138 21.33 8.71 -4.44
N HIS A 139 21.11 8.07 -5.59
CA HIS A 139 22.18 7.47 -6.38
C HIS A 139 23.19 8.54 -6.84
N PRO A 140 24.51 8.37 -6.61
CA PRO A 140 25.52 9.42 -6.88
C PRO A 140 25.63 9.79 -8.35
N ILE A 141 25.49 8.82 -9.26
CA ILE A 141 25.51 9.04 -10.72
C ILE A 141 24.15 9.50 -11.28
N LYS A 142 23.03 9.11 -10.65
CA LYS A 142 21.66 9.36 -11.15
C LYS A 142 20.83 9.99 -10.04
N ALA A 143 20.95 11.31 -9.88
CA ALA A 143 20.36 12.05 -8.77
C ALA A 143 18.83 11.94 -8.64
N ASP A 144 18.12 11.59 -9.72
CA ASP A 144 16.67 11.40 -9.73
C ASP A 144 16.22 10.01 -9.25
N THR A 145 17.17 9.12 -8.94
CA THR A 145 16.88 7.75 -8.50
C THR A 145 17.29 7.53 -7.04
N GLN A 146 16.40 6.89 -6.29
CA GLN A 146 16.71 6.39 -4.96
C GLN A 146 17.10 4.91 -5.05
N SER A 147 18.01 4.49 -4.17
CA SER A 147 18.46 3.11 -4.09
C SER A 147 18.52 2.66 -2.64
N LEU A 148 18.29 1.38 -2.43
CA LEU A 148 18.36 0.72 -1.12
C LEU A 148 19.52 -0.27 -1.16
N LYS A 149 20.43 -0.16 -0.19
CA LYS A 149 21.61 -1.04 -0.04
C LYS A 149 21.95 -1.25 1.43
N ARG A 150 22.80 -2.25 1.70
CA ARG A 150 23.37 -2.51 3.02
C ARG A 150 24.71 -1.82 3.18
N VAL A 151 24.95 -1.25 4.36
CA VAL A 151 26.25 -0.69 4.76
C VAL A 151 27.20 -1.84 5.09
N LEU A 152 28.33 -1.90 4.40
CA LEU A 152 29.41 -2.86 4.68
C LEU A 152 30.60 -2.22 5.40
N GLY A 153 30.78 -0.90 5.27
CA GLY A 153 31.88 -0.19 5.92
C GLY A 153 31.55 1.27 6.18
N MET A 154 32.03 1.77 7.31
CA MET A 154 31.91 3.14 7.77
C MET A 154 33.26 3.88 7.57
N PRO A 155 33.31 5.21 7.73
CA PRO A 155 34.56 5.96 7.63
C PRO A 155 35.71 5.31 8.40
N GLY A 156 36.85 5.11 7.74
CA GLY A 156 38.04 4.49 8.33
C GLY A 156 38.12 2.96 8.20
N ASP A 157 37.01 2.27 7.93
CA ASP A 157 36.98 0.81 7.76
C ASP A 157 37.71 0.38 6.48
N PHE A 158 38.26 -0.83 6.50
CA PHE A 158 38.82 -1.47 5.31
C PHE A 158 37.83 -2.49 4.76
N VAL A 159 37.40 -2.28 3.53
CA VAL A 159 36.43 -3.12 2.83
C VAL A 159 37.04 -3.73 1.58
N LEU A 160 36.53 -4.89 1.17
CA LEU A 160 36.91 -5.47 -0.10
C LEU A 160 36.34 -4.62 -1.25
N ARG A 161 37.21 -4.15 -2.14
CA ARG A 161 36.82 -3.26 -3.25
C ARG A 161 35.98 -3.97 -4.30
N ASP A 162 36.31 -5.23 -4.58
CA ASP A 162 35.67 -6.03 -5.61
C ASP A 162 34.87 -7.19 -5.00
N THR A 163 34.18 -7.95 -5.84
CA THR A 163 33.47 -9.16 -5.40
C THR A 163 34.46 -10.16 -4.78
N PRO A 164 34.12 -10.81 -3.65
CA PRO A 164 34.92 -11.88 -3.08
C PRO A 164 35.33 -12.90 -4.15
N GLY A 165 36.63 -13.19 -4.23
CA GLY A 165 37.19 -14.14 -5.20
C GLY A 165 37.74 -13.52 -6.49
N THR A 166 37.68 -12.19 -6.69
CA THR A 166 38.27 -11.54 -7.89
C THR A 166 39.70 -11.03 -7.67
N SER A 167 39.89 -9.98 -6.87
CA SER A 167 41.17 -9.23 -6.84
C SER A 167 41.78 -9.06 -5.45
N GLY A 168 41.05 -9.39 -4.38
CA GLY A 168 41.56 -9.31 -3.00
C GLY A 168 41.95 -7.90 -2.52
N VAL A 169 41.69 -6.85 -3.31
CA VAL A 169 42.13 -5.49 -2.98
C VAL A 169 41.25 -4.89 -1.89
N MET A 170 41.88 -4.51 -0.79
CA MET A 170 41.22 -3.78 0.30
C MET A 170 41.26 -2.27 0.04
N GLN A 171 40.12 -1.62 0.19
CA GLN A 171 39.95 -0.17 0.08
C GLN A 171 39.57 0.38 1.45
N GLN A 172 40.30 1.39 1.92
CA GLN A 172 39.86 2.15 3.09
C GLN A 172 38.71 3.09 2.70
N VAL A 173 37.64 3.11 3.48
CA VAL A 173 36.51 4.02 3.28
C VAL A 173 36.94 5.44 3.69
N PRO A 174 36.88 6.43 2.77
CA PRO A 174 37.25 7.80 3.11
C PRO A 174 36.34 8.42 4.16
N GLU A 175 36.87 9.42 4.86
CA GLU A 175 36.09 10.22 5.79
C GLU A 175 34.85 10.84 5.12
N GLY A 176 33.73 10.86 5.85
CA GLY A 176 32.45 11.36 5.34
C GLY A 176 31.76 10.46 4.31
N HIS A 177 32.26 9.24 4.07
CA HIS A 177 31.67 8.28 3.14
C HIS A 177 31.35 6.95 3.85
N CYS A 178 30.48 6.14 3.25
CA CYS A 178 30.28 4.75 3.61
C CYS A 178 30.43 3.84 2.39
N TRP A 179 30.74 2.57 2.62
CA TRP A 179 30.70 1.55 1.58
C TRP A 179 29.38 0.78 1.68
N VAL A 180 28.64 0.76 0.58
CA VAL A 180 27.37 0.03 0.49
C VAL A 180 27.41 -1.05 -0.58
N ALA A 181 26.76 -2.17 -0.31
CA ALA A 181 26.57 -3.27 -1.26
C ALA A 181 25.13 -3.81 -1.19
N GLY A 182 24.70 -4.43 -2.28
CA GLY A 182 23.46 -5.20 -2.28
C GLY A 182 23.69 -6.63 -1.84
N ASP A 183 22.70 -7.24 -1.21
CA ASP A 183 22.77 -8.62 -0.74
C ASP A 183 22.88 -9.61 -1.91
N ASN A 184 22.30 -9.26 -3.07
CA ASN A 184 22.50 -10.01 -4.32
C ASN A 184 23.70 -9.45 -5.09
N GLN A 185 24.89 -9.91 -4.73
CA GLN A 185 26.15 -9.34 -5.22
C GLN A 185 26.32 -9.35 -6.73
N GLU A 186 25.85 -10.39 -7.44
CA GLU A 186 25.99 -10.52 -8.90
C GLU A 186 25.15 -9.49 -9.67
N TRP A 187 24.01 -9.12 -9.11
CA TRP A 187 23.03 -8.23 -9.76
C TRP A 187 22.93 -6.86 -9.08
N SER A 188 23.86 -6.56 -8.18
CA SER A 188 23.86 -5.31 -7.44
C SER A 188 24.79 -4.27 -8.08
N ARG A 189 24.19 -3.15 -8.48
CA ARG A 189 24.89 -1.91 -8.80
C ARG A 189 25.13 -1.13 -7.51
N ASP A 190 26.35 -1.16 -7.00
CA ASP A 190 26.70 -0.60 -5.69
C ASP A 190 28.12 0.01 -5.66
N SER A 191 28.70 0.19 -4.46
CA SER A 191 29.96 0.91 -4.27
C SER A 191 31.14 0.26 -4.99
N ARG A 192 31.07 -1.04 -5.31
CA ARG A 192 32.06 -1.71 -6.15
C ARG A 192 32.17 -1.09 -7.54
N MET A 193 31.08 -0.50 -8.04
CA MET A 193 31.04 0.14 -9.35
C MET A 193 31.21 1.67 -9.30
N PHE A 194 30.57 2.35 -8.35
CA PHE A 194 30.58 3.82 -8.28
C PHE A 194 31.52 4.38 -7.22
N GLY A 195 32.19 3.53 -6.43
CA GLY A 195 33.06 3.92 -5.33
C GLY A 195 32.31 4.19 -4.02
N PRO A 196 33.00 4.77 -3.01
CA PRO A 196 32.40 5.04 -1.71
C PRO A 196 31.26 6.06 -1.81
N LEU A 197 30.17 5.84 -1.06
CA LEU A 197 28.97 6.66 -1.07
C LEU A 197 29.10 7.83 -0.07
N PRO A 198 28.97 9.10 -0.47
CA PRO A 198 28.95 10.22 0.47
C PRO A 198 27.79 10.09 1.45
N LEU A 199 28.07 10.21 2.75
CA LEU A 199 27.04 10.14 3.81
C LEU A 199 25.94 11.18 3.61
N GLY A 200 26.25 12.33 3.00
CA GLY A 200 25.28 13.37 2.67
C GLY A 200 24.15 12.95 1.72
N LEU A 201 24.34 11.88 0.94
CA LEU A 201 23.31 11.34 0.04
C LEU A 201 22.34 10.38 0.74
N VAL A 202 22.66 9.94 1.96
CA VAL A 202 21.83 9.04 2.77
C VAL A 202 20.55 9.75 3.20
N LYS A 203 19.41 9.17 2.82
CA LYS A 203 18.06 9.65 3.16
C LYS A 203 17.58 9.13 4.50
N GLY A 204 17.97 7.91 4.87
CA GLY A 204 17.69 7.35 6.18
C GLY A 204 17.98 5.85 6.27
N LYS A 205 17.68 5.29 7.44
CA LYS A 205 17.84 3.87 7.77
C LYS A 205 16.50 3.15 7.66
N VAL A 206 16.48 1.97 7.05
CA VAL A 206 15.30 1.11 6.99
C VAL A 206 15.09 0.48 8.37
N VAL A 207 13.93 0.74 8.96
CA VAL A 207 13.57 0.27 10.32
C VAL A 207 12.53 -0.84 10.32
N ALA A 208 11.73 -0.94 9.25
CA ALA A 208 10.76 -2.02 9.09
C ALA A 208 10.57 -2.35 7.61
N ARG A 209 10.25 -3.61 7.34
CA ARG A 209 9.75 -4.05 6.04
C ARG A 209 8.36 -4.66 6.19
N LYS A 210 7.56 -4.51 5.15
CA LYS A 210 6.30 -5.22 4.97
C LYS A 210 6.42 -6.09 3.72
N ALA A 211 6.43 -7.40 3.92
CA ALA A 211 6.49 -8.40 2.86
C ALA A 211 5.20 -9.21 2.87
N ALA A 212 4.56 -9.40 1.71
CA ALA A 212 3.36 -10.22 1.52
C ALA A 212 2.16 -9.98 2.50
N GLY A 213 2.10 -8.84 3.18
CA GLY A 213 1.02 -8.50 4.12
C GLY A 213 1.43 -8.47 5.59
N GLU A 214 2.61 -9.01 5.93
CA GLU A 214 3.12 -9.06 7.32
C GLU A 214 4.16 -7.98 7.59
N TRP A 215 4.12 -7.42 8.80
CA TRP A 215 5.14 -6.48 9.28
C TRP A 215 6.26 -7.24 9.96
N LEU A 216 7.43 -7.30 9.32
CA LEU A 216 8.63 -7.83 9.94
C LEU A 216 9.39 -6.66 10.59
N LEU A 217 9.14 -6.49 11.89
CA LEU A 217 9.81 -5.51 12.76
C LEU A 217 11.17 -6.03 13.28
N ARG A 218 11.45 -7.33 13.16
CA ARG A 218 12.72 -7.95 13.59
C ARG A 218 13.73 -8.07 12.44
N GLY A 219 14.98 -7.74 12.74
CA GLY A 219 16.14 -8.36 12.08
C GLY A 219 16.52 -7.87 10.68
N LEU A 220 16.36 -6.59 10.34
CA LEU A 220 16.88 -6.06 9.07
C LEU A 220 18.43 -6.08 8.96
N GLY A 221 19.14 -6.43 10.03
CA GLY A 221 20.61 -6.54 10.11
C GLY A 221 21.19 -7.95 9.98
N GLU A 222 20.36 -9.01 10.03
CA GLU A 222 20.84 -10.41 9.96
C GLU A 222 20.29 -11.08 8.69
N PRO A 223 21.08 -11.15 7.59
CA PRO A 223 20.63 -11.75 6.33
C PRO A 223 20.36 -13.26 6.41
N TRP A 224 20.67 -13.91 7.54
CA TRP A 224 20.60 -15.37 7.74
C TRP A 224 19.58 -15.83 8.78
N ALA A 225 18.79 -14.92 9.35
CA ALA A 225 17.66 -15.34 10.17
C ALA A 225 16.56 -15.85 9.24
N GLU A 226 16.51 -17.16 9.03
CA GLU A 226 15.35 -17.78 8.38
C GLU A 226 14.09 -17.35 9.14
N PRO A 227 13.01 -16.96 8.45
CA PRO A 227 11.73 -16.86 9.12
C PRO A 227 11.42 -18.25 9.69
N GLU A 228 11.32 -18.36 11.02
CA GLU A 228 10.70 -19.53 11.64
C GLU A 228 9.29 -19.61 11.08
N VAL A 229 9.10 -20.51 10.12
CA VAL A 229 7.79 -20.89 9.60
C VAL A 229 7.23 -21.88 10.62
N ASP A 230 6.48 -21.37 11.60
CA ASP A 230 5.59 -22.20 12.43
C ASP A 230 4.37 -22.68 11.63
#